data_AF-A0A2E7HE40-F1
#
_entry.id   AF-A0A2E7HE40-F1
#
_cell.length_a   1.000
_cell.length_b   1.000
_cell.length_c   1.000
_cell.angle_alpha   90.00
_cell.angle_beta   90.00
_cell.angle_gamma   90.00
#
_symmetry.space_group_name_H-M   'P 1'
#
loop_
_entity.id
_entity.type
_entity.pdbx_description
1 polymer ?
#
loop_
_entity_poly.entity_id
_entity_poly.type
_entity_poly.pdbx_seq_one_letter_code
_entity_poly.pdbx_strand_id
1 'polypeptide(L)'
;MAFHGGNDKANRIRRRMGWADLSEQEGFAMVYPTVINRGWNDGRENSVRYDRGEAPDDVVFFDAPLDHLIDTSVAYPKRVFVTGPSNGVMMTYCLMCDRAERIMGAAPLIANMSEALYPVCTPSGPVPIMIINGTEDALIPWGGGLVADNEERGRVMSTVASVLF
;
A
#
# COMPACT_ATOMS: atom_id res chain seq x y z
N MET A 1 4.61 -0.50 -8.70
CA MET A 1 5.20 -1.12 -7.49
C MET A 1 4.11 -1.83 -6.72
N ALA A 2 4.36 -3.06 -6.26
CA ALA A 2 3.38 -3.92 -5.61
C ALA A 2 3.82 -4.29 -4.18
N PHE A 3 3.05 -3.86 -3.19
CA PHE A 3 3.30 -4.08 -1.76
C PHE A 3 2.51 -5.30 -1.29
N HIS A 4 3.19 -6.26 -0.66
CA HIS A 4 2.54 -7.49 -0.21
C HIS A 4 1.74 -7.29 1.08
N GLY A 5 0.82 -8.21 1.40
CA GLY A 5 0.04 -8.16 2.65
C GLY A 5 0.85 -8.51 3.90
N GLY A 6 0.23 -8.40 5.07
CA GLY A 6 0.86 -8.70 6.35
C GLY A 6 1.19 -10.18 6.45
N ASN A 7 2.36 -10.52 7.02
CA ASN A 7 2.92 -11.86 7.07
C ASN A 7 3.13 -12.52 5.68
N ASP A 8 3.19 -11.70 4.62
CA ASP A 8 3.47 -12.13 3.24
C ASP A 8 4.95 -11.86 2.87
N LYS A 9 5.34 -12.28 1.66
CA LYS A 9 6.66 -12.07 1.06
C LYS A 9 6.46 -11.59 -0.37
N ALA A 10 7.33 -10.71 -0.87
CA ALA A 10 7.32 -10.22 -2.25
C ALA A 10 7.21 -11.34 -3.30
N ASN A 11 7.97 -12.43 -3.12
CA ASN A 11 7.95 -13.56 -4.05
C ASN A 11 6.61 -14.30 -4.10
N ARG A 12 5.78 -14.24 -3.06
CA ARG A 12 4.47 -14.90 -3.04
C ARG A 12 3.41 -14.06 -3.76
N ILE A 13 3.38 -12.75 -3.57
CA ILE A 13 2.51 -11.86 -4.36
C ILE A 13 2.90 -11.88 -5.84
N ARG A 14 4.21 -11.85 -6.17
CA ARG A 14 4.71 -11.92 -7.55
C ARG A 14 4.14 -13.10 -8.34
N ARG A 15 4.01 -14.27 -7.70
CA ARG A 15 3.51 -15.50 -8.32
C ARG A 15 1.98 -15.63 -8.35
N ARG A 16 1.25 -14.84 -7.55
CA ARG A 16 -0.19 -15.03 -7.35
C ARG A 16 -1.06 -14.03 -8.10
N MET A 17 -0.55 -12.82 -8.35
CA MET A 17 -1.36 -11.74 -8.92
C MET A 17 -1.33 -11.67 -10.46
N GLY A 18 -0.44 -12.44 -11.11
CA GLY A 18 -0.27 -12.39 -12.57
C GLY A 18 0.41 -11.11 -13.10
N TRP A 19 0.77 -10.18 -12.23
CA TRP A 19 1.38 -8.91 -12.64
C TRP A 19 2.79 -9.05 -13.22
N ALA A 20 3.53 -10.11 -12.88
CA ALA A 20 4.81 -10.38 -13.51
C ALA A 20 4.62 -10.68 -15.00
N ASP A 21 3.75 -11.63 -15.33
CA ASP A 21 3.44 -12.02 -16.70
C ASP A 21 2.83 -10.85 -17.49
N LEU A 22 1.91 -10.10 -16.87
CA LEU A 22 1.33 -8.89 -17.48
C LEU A 22 2.40 -7.83 -17.77
N SER A 23 3.39 -7.67 -16.90
CA SER A 23 4.46 -6.69 -17.07
C SER A 23 5.40 -7.02 -18.23
N GLU A 24 5.64 -8.32 -18.45
CA GLU A 24 6.39 -8.80 -19.62
C GLU A 24 5.59 -8.61 -20.91
N GLN A 25 4.27 -8.87 -20.86
CA GLN A 25 3.38 -8.73 -22.02
C GLN A 25 3.21 -7.27 -22.46
N GLU A 26 3.00 -6.36 -21.52
CA GLU A 26 2.64 -4.97 -21.80
C GLU A 26 3.83 -3.99 -21.71
N GLY A 27 5.03 -4.49 -21.36
CA GLY A 27 6.27 -3.73 -21.42
C GLY A 27 6.41 -2.67 -20.31
N PHE A 28 6.18 -3.05 -19.05
CA PHE A 28 6.45 -2.19 -17.89
C PHE A 28 7.27 -2.91 -16.82
N ALA A 29 7.96 -2.14 -15.96
CA ALA A 29 8.72 -2.71 -14.86
C ALA A 29 7.83 -3.02 -13.65
N MET A 30 7.98 -4.21 -13.08
CA MET A 30 7.35 -4.57 -11.80
C MET A 30 8.36 -4.70 -10.67
N VAL A 31 8.12 -3.92 -9.61
CA VAL A 31 8.89 -3.94 -8.37
C VAL A 31 8.04 -4.51 -7.27
N TYR A 32 8.60 -5.47 -6.52
CA TYR A 32 7.96 -6.10 -5.36
C TYR A 32 8.84 -5.89 -4.13
N PRO A 33 8.70 -4.74 -3.43
CA PRO A 33 9.48 -4.47 -2.23
C PRO A 33 9.13 -5.48 -1.12
N THR A 34 10.08 -5.72 -0.21
CA THR A 34 9.90 -6.65 0.92
C THR A 34 10.11 -5.89 2.23
N VAL A 35 9.16 -6.02 3.14
CA VAL A 35 9.26 -5.48 4.51
C VAL A 35 10.37 -6.17 5.29
N ILE A 36 10.94 -5.45 6.27
CA ILE A 36 11.94 -6.01 7.19
C ILE A 36 11.29 -6.93 8.24
N ASN A 37 10.02 -6.67 8.60
CA ASN A 37 9.29 -7.39 9.65
C ASN A 37 7.97 -8.00 9.14
N ARG A 38 6.99 -8.25 10.00
CA ARG A 38 5.74 -8.94 9.62
C ARG A 38 4.73 -8.07 8.87
N GLY A 39 4.98 -6.77 8.69
CA GLY A 39 4.08 -5.87 7.97
C GLY A 39 4.74 -4.52 7.66
N TRP A 40 4.09 -3.76 6.78
CA TRP A 40 4.41 -2.36 6.49
C TRP A 40 4.00 -1.48 7.66
N ASN A 41 4.81 -0.48 7.98
CA ASN A 41 4.43 0.65 8.83
C ASN A 41 3.38 1.49 8.09
N ASP A 42 2.11 1.09 8.23
CA ASP A 42 1.02 1.48 7.36
C ASP A 42 0.09 2.54 7.95
N GLY A 43 0.59 3.27 8.95
CA GLY A 43 -0.11 4.40 9.56
C GLY A 43 -1.26 4.01 10.50
N ARG A 44 -1.46 2.73 10.86
CA ARG A 44 -2.34 2.40 12.02
C ARG A 44 -1.53 2.43 13.31
N GLU A 45 -2.13 2.97 14.38
CA GLU A 45 -1.51 3.20 15.70
C GLU A 45 -0.82 1.98 16.33
N ASN A 46 -1.25 0.75 15.97
CA ASN A 46 -0.70 -0.50 16.49
C ASN A 46 -0.27 -1.50 15.39
N SER A 47 -0.13 -1.04 14.13
CA SER A 47 0.01 -1.91 12.94
C SER A 47 1.22 -2.84 12.97
N VAL A 48 2.34 -2.38 13.52
CA VAL A 48 3.59 -3.15 13.51
C VAL A 48 4.34 -2.96 14.83
N ARG A 49 4.46 -4.05 15.59
CA ARG A 49 5.39 -4.13 16.72
C ARG A 49 6.76 -4.55 16.19
N TYR A 50 7.76 -3.69 16.35
CA TYR A 50 9.14 -4.01 16.06
C TYR A 50 9.79 -4.56 17.33
N ASP A 51 10.34 -5.78 17.26
CA ASP A 51 10.95 -6.45 18.42
C ASP A 51 12.15 -5.68 18.98
N ARG A 52 12.79 -4.81 18.17
CA ARG A 52 13.90 -3.92 18.54
C ARG A 52 13.90 -2.65 17.66
N GLY A 53 14.09 -1.49 18.27
CA GLY A 53 14.26 -0.20 17.57
C GLY A 53 12.94 0.52 17.23
N GLU A 54 13.06 1.68 16.59
CA GLU A 54 11.92 2.41 16.02
C GLU A 54 11.40 1.70 14.76
N ALA A 55 10.12 1.90 14.44
CA ALA A 55 9.57 1.42 13.19
C ALA A 55 10.29 2.10 12.00
N PRO A 56 10.65 1.35 10.94
CA PRO A 56 11.19 1.92 9.72
C PRO A 56 10.15 2.84 9.09
N ASP A 57 10.66 3.86 8.43
CA ASP A 57 9.86 4.71 7.56
C ASP A 57 9.76 4.03 6.19
N ASP A 58 8.73 3.21 6.03
CA ASP A 58 8.46 2.50 4.78
C ASP A 58 8.04 3.46 3.65
N VAL A 59 7.59 4.68 3.97
CA VAL A 59 7.29 5.74 2.99
C VAL A 59 8.57 6.30 2.40
N VAL A 60 9.59 6.55 3.22
CA VAL A 60 10.93 6.95 2.74
C VAL A 60 11.59 5.80 1.99
N PHE A 61 11.41 4.55 2.44
CA PHE A 61 11.96 3.40 1.73
C PHE A 61 11.43 3.24 0.30
N PHE A 62 10.19 3.67 0.00
CA PHE A 62 9.65 3.67 -1.36
C PHE A 62 10.50 4.47 -2.35
N ASP A 63 11.12 5.56 -1.90
CA ASP A 63 11.89 6.45 -2.77
C ASP A 63 13.14 5.76 -3.32
N ALA A 64 13.88 5.01 -2.48
CA ALA A 64 15.17 4.42 -2.87
C ALA A 64 15.13 3.47 -4.09
N PRO A 65 14.28 2.42 -4.15
CA PRO A 65 14.20 1.56 -5.33
C PRO A 65 13.61 2.29 -6.53
N LEU A 66 12.71 3.26 -6.33
CA LEU A 66 12.16 4.06 -7.43
C LEU A 66 13.23 4.95 -8.06
N ASP A 67 13.99 5.68 -7.23
CA ASP A 67 15.09 6.54 -7.65
C ASP A 67 16.14 5.73 -8.41
N HIS A 68 16.53 4.57 -7.89
CA HIS A 68 17.46 3.69 -8.58
C HIS A 68 16.99 3.30 -9.99
N LEU A 69 15.70 2.98 -10.14
CA LEU A 69 15.13 2.61 -11.44
C LEU A 69 15.00 3.81 -12.40
N ILE A 70 14.77 5.01 -11.87
CA ILE A 70 14.77 6.25 -12.66
C ILE A 70 16.20 6.54 -13.14
N ASP A 71 17.19 6.50 -12.24
CA ASP A 71 18.59 6.79 -12.53
C ASP A 71 19.18 5.81 -13.54
N THR A 72 18.75 4.55 -13.50
CA THR A 72 19.14 3.51 -14.45
C THR A 72 18.28 3.47 -15.72
N SER A 73 17.40 4.46 -15.92
CA SER A 73 16.51 4.58 -17.09
C SER A 73 15.56 3.39 -17.30
N VAL A 74 15.24 2.64 -16.24
CA VAL A 74 14.26 1.54 -16.24
C VAL A 74 12.84 2.06 -16.00
N ALA A 75 12.70 3.13 -15.21
CA ALA A 75 11.42 3.76 -14.89
C ALA A 75 11.42 5.23 -15.30
N TYR A 76 10.22 5.75 -15.61
CA TYR A 76 10.05 7.17 -15.88
C TYR A 76 9.54 7.90 -14.63
N PRO A 77 10.07 9.10 -14.32
CA PRO A 77 9.48 9.95 -13.30
C PRO A 77 7.99 10.16 -13.58
N LYS A 78 7.16 10.10 -12.52
CA LYS A 78 5.71 10.34 -12.59
C LYS A 78 4.91 9.33 -13.46
N ARG A 79 5.49 8.20 -13.86
CA ARG A 79 4.75 7.05 -14.42
C ARG A 79 4.77 5.87 -13.47
N VAL A 80 4.51 6.15 -12.20
CA VAL A 80 4.58 5.16 -11.11
C VAL A 80 3.18 4.83 -10.64
N PHE A 81 2.83 3.55 -10.68
CA PHE A 81 1.60 3.04 -10.09
C PHE A 81 1.91 2.29 -8.81
N VAL A 82 1.05 2.40 -7.80
CA VAL A 82 1.18 1.68 -6.52
C VAL A 82 -0.04 0.80 -6.27
N THR A 83 0.19 -0.41 -5.75
CA THR A 83 -0.88 -1.39 -5.50
C THR A 83 -0.45 -2.40 -4.44
N GLY A 84 -1.40 -3.14 -3.89
CA GLY A 84 -1.14 -4.25 -2.99
C GLY A 84 -2.43 -4.80 -2.38
N PRO A 85 -2.41 -6.02 -1.82
CA PRO A 85 -3.50 -6.55 -1.02
C PRO A 85 -3.34 -6.24 0.48
N SER A 86 -4.47 -6.10 1.20
CA SER A 86 -4.50 -6.09 2.68
C SER A 86 -3.58 -5.02 3.29
N ASN A 87 -2.61 -5.35 4.16
CA ASN A 87 -1.62 -4.38 4.68
C ASN A 87 -0.84 -3.62 3.58
N GLY A 88 -0.69 -4.21 2.38
CA GLY A 88 -0.14 -3.51 1.21
C GLY A 88 -1.05 -2.41 0.67
N VAL A 89 -2.37 -2.50 0.87
CA VAL A 89 -3.31 -1.37 0.61
C VAL A 89 -3.08 -0.24 1.58
N MET A 90 -2.94 -0.55 2.87
CA MET A 90 -2.75 0.48 3.88
C MET A 90 -1.45 1.25 3.60
N MET A 91 -0.38 0.53 3.22
CA MET A 91 0.84 1.17 2.72
C MET A 91 0.61 1.99 1.44
N THR A 92 -0.22 1.49 0.51
CA THR A 92 -0.59 2.22 -0.71
C THR A 92 -1.24 3.56 -0.37
N TYR A 93 -2.12 3.64 0.64
CA TYR A 93 -2.69 4.90 1.11
C TYR A 93 -1.63 5.82 1.72
N CYS A 94 -0.71 5.32 2.55
CA CYS A 94 0.40 6.14 3.09
C CYS A 94 1.19 6.79 1.95
N LEU A 95 1.52 6.03 0.91
CA LEU A 95 2.24 6.57 -0.25
C LEU A 95 1.41 7.60 -1.03
N MET A 96 0.10 7.38 -1.17
CA MET A 96 -0.76 8.39 -1.79
C MET A 96 -0.79 9.70 -1.00
N CYS A 97 -0.80 9.64 0.34
CA CYS A 97 -0.77 10.83 1.19
C CYS A 97 0.57 11.57 1.09
N ASP A 98 1.68 10.84 1.16
CA ASP A 98 2.99 11.44 1.41
C ASP A 98 3.86 11.59 0.15
N ARG A 99 3.48 10.94 -0.94
CA ARG A 99 4.24 10.89 -2.21
C ARG A 99 3.35 11.07 -3.45
N ALA A 100 2.23 11.78 -3.32
CA ALA A 100 1.27 12.01 -4.40
C ALA A 100 1.95 12.54 -5.68
N GLU A 101 2.94 13.42 -5.57
CA GLU A 101 3.69 13.99 -6.70
C GLU A 101 4.52 12.98 -7.49
N ARG A 102 4.77 11.80 -6.92
CA ARG A 102 5.52 10.70 -7.55
C ARG A 102 4.61 9.66 -8.20
N ILE A 103 3.32 9.65 -7.83
CA ILE A 103 2.38 8.56 -8.14
C ILE A 103 1.39 9.00 -9.22
N MET A 104 1.35 8.25 -10.32
CA MET A 104 0.40 8.46 -11.42
C MET A 104 -0.99 7.87 -11.11
N GLY A 105 -1.05 6.82 -10.30
CA GLY A 105 -2.29 6.21 -9.89
C GLY A 105 -2.10 5.05 -8.91
N ALA A 106 -3.18 4.68 -8.24
CA ALA A 106 -3.20 3.63 -7.23
C ALA A 106 -4.32 2.61 -7.46
N ALA A 107 -4.04 1.35 -7.16
CA ALA A 107 -5.03 0.28 -7.21
C ALA A 107 -5.00 -0.58 -5.94
N PRO A 108 -5.50 -0.09 -4.79
CA PRO A 108 -5.59 -0.89 -3.57
C PRO A 108 -6.62 -2.02 -3.69
N LEU A 109 -6.24 -3.22 -3.23
CA LEU A 109 -7.06 -4.43 -3.28
C LEU A 109 -7.34 -4.95 -1.88
N ILE A 110 -8.60 -5.22 -1.54
CA ILE A 110 -9.04 -5.92 -0.34
C ILE A 110 -8.56 -5.27 0.98
N ALA A 111 -8.64 -3.94 1.07
CA ALA A 111 -8.53 -3.21 2.33
C ALA A 111 -8.98 -1.73 2.20
N ASN A 112 -9.04 -1.04 3.35
CA ASN A 112 -9.46 0.35 3.47
C ASN A 112 -8.35 1.21 4.10
N MET A 113 -8.52 2.53 4.04
CA MET A 113 -7.61 3.49 4.68
C MET A 113 -7.70 3.39 6.20
N SER A 114 -6.56 3.53 6.90
CA SER A 114 -6.51 3.58 8.37
C SER A 114 -7.31 4.78 8.91
N GLU A 115 -8.09 4.60 9.98
CA GLU A 115 -8.75 5.73 10.66
C GLU A 115 -7.73 6.76 11.17
N ALA A 116 -6.54 6.32 11.57
CA ALA A 116 -5.47 7.19 12.06
C ALA A 116 -4.76 7.96 10.94
N LEU A 117 -4.70 7.42 9.72
CA LEU A 117 -4.11 8.09 8.57
C LEU A 117 -5.06 9.16 7.99
N TYR A 118 -6.37 8.91 8.02
CA TYR A 118 -7.39 9.77 7.41
C TYR A 118 -7.29 11.26 7.79
N PRO A 119 -7.18 11.67 9.07
CA PRO A 119 -7.16 13.09 9.43
C PRO A 119 -5.85 13.82 9.11
N VAL A 120 -4.76 13.08 8.83
CA VAL A 120 -3.42 13.64 8.57
C VAL A 120 -2.99 13.49 7.12
N CYS A 121 -3.78 12.83 6.29
CA CYS A 121 -3.49 12.64 4.89
C CYS A 121 -3.69 13.93 4.10
N THR A 122 -2.60 14.53 3.62
CA THR A 122 -2.63 15.78 2.84
C THR A 122 -1.83 15.65 1.56
N PRO A 123 -2.35 14.91 0.54
CA PRO A 123 -1.63 14.70 -0.71
C PRO A 123 -1.34 16.02 -1.43
N SER A 124 -0.16 16.13 -2.04
CA SER A 124 0.28 17.31 -2.80
C SER A 124 -0.56 17.58 -4.06
N GLY A 125 -1.38 16.61 -4.48
CA GLY A 125 -2.34 16.72 -5.58
C GLY A 125 -3.22 15.47 -5.71
N PRO A 126 -4.22 15.49 -6.59
CA PRO A 126 -5.12 14.35 -6.78
C PRO A 126 -4.38 13.16 -7.40
N VAL A 127 -4.58 11.97 -6.82
CA VAL A 127 -4.08 10.70 -7.34
C VAL A 127 -5.26 9.84 -7.79
N PRO A 128 -5.36 9.46 -9.08
CA PRO A 128 -6.39 8.53 -9.55
C PRO A 128 -6.33 7.21 -8.78
N ILE A 129 -7.48 6.73 -8.30
CA ILE A 129 -7.58 5.53 -7.47
C ILE A 129 -8.65 4.58 -7.99
N MET A 130 -8.35 3.28 -7.98
CA MET A 130 -9.31 2.20 -8.20
C MET A 130 -9.28 1.22 -7.02
N ILE A 131 -10.34 1.20 -6.21
CA ILE A 131 -10.46 0.30 -5.07
C ILE A 131 -11.24 -0.95 -5.47
N ILE A 132 -10.76 -2.12 -5.06
CA ILE A 132 -11.49 -3.39 -5.19
C ILE A 132 -11.58 -4.05 -3.81
N ASN A 133 -12.76 -4.01 -3.19
CA ASN A 133 -13.02 -4.59 -1.88
C ASN A 133 -14.22 -5.55 -1.91
N GLY A 134 -14.20 -6.57 -1.05
CA GLY A 134 -15.32 -7.48 -0.85
C GLY A 134 -16.30 -6.93 0.18
N THR A 135 -17.60 -6.99 -0.09
CA THR A 135 -18.65 -6.57 0.86
C THR A 135 -18.77 -7.51 2.08
N GLU A 136 -18.28 -8.74 1.95
CA GLU A 136 -18.30 -9.80 2.97
C GLU A 136 -16.91 -10.09 3.56
N ASP A 137 -15.94 -9.19 3.41
CA ASP A 137 -14.61 -9.36 4.00
C ASP A 137 -14.71 -9.31 5.54
N ALA A 138 -14.54 -10.48 6.17
CA ALA A 138 -14.59 -10.63 7.62
C ALA A 138 -13.35 -10.08 8.34
N LEU A 139 -12.27 -9.78 7.61
CA LEU A 139 -11.04 -9.22 8.17
C LEU A 139 -10.99 -7.70 8.04
N ILE A 140 -11.45 -7.16 6.92
CA ILE A 140 -11.49 -5.71 6.67
C ILE A 140 -12.93 -5.31 6.34
N PRO A 141 -13.74 -4.91 7.34
CA PRO A 141 -15.15 -4.65 7.12
C PRO A 141 -15.39 -3.55 6.08
N TRP A 142 -16.29 -3.82 5.12
CA TRP A 142 -16.71 -2.85 4.10
C TRP A 142 -17.18 -1.51 4.70
N GLY A 143 -17.93 -1.59 5.81
CA GLY A 143 -18.43 -0.44 6.56
C GLY A 143 -17.38 0.28 7.42
N GLY A 144 -16.14 -0.19 7.45
CA GLY A 144 -15.11 0.29 8.37
C GLY A 144 -15.23 -0.32 9.77
N GLY A 145 -14.26 -0.02 10.63
CA GLY A 145 -14.19 -0.53 12.00
C GLY A 145 -12.92 -1.34 12.27
N LEU A 146 -13.01 -2.27 13.23
CA LEU A 146 -11.87 -3.05 13.69
C LEU A 146 -11.37 -4.01 12.62
N VAL A 147 -10.04 -4.04 12.44
CA VAL A 147 -9.39 -5.02 11.58
C VAL A 147 -9.39 -6.38 12.26
N ALA A 148 -10.05 -7.35 11.63
CA ALA A 148 -10.22 -8.73 12.11
C ALA A 148 -10.80 -8.80 13.54
N ASP A 149 -11.72 -7.90 13.86
CA ASP A 149 -12.37 -7.78 15.18
C ASP A 149 -11.36 -7.72 16.33
N ASN A 150 -10.22 -7.04 16.11
CA ASN A 150 -9.12 -6.97 17.07
C ASN A 150 -8.56 -5.54 17.17
N GLU A 151 -8.68 -4.94 18.36
CA GLU A 151 -8.18 -3.59 18.66
C GLU A 151 -6.67 -3.44 18.45
N GLU A 152 -5.89 -4.50 18.69
CA GLU A 152 -4.43 -4.47 18.48
C GLU A 152 -4.06 -4.34 17.00
N ARG A 153 -4.99 -4.62 16.07
CA ARG A 153 -4.78 -4.42 14.63
C ARG A 153 -5.26 -3.07 14.14
N GLY A 154 -5.79 -2.23 15.03
CA GLY A 154 -6.31 -0.91 14.69
C GLY A 154 -7.60 -0.93 13.89
N ARG A 155 -7.96 0.25 13.39
CA ARG A 155 -9.25 0.51 12.75
C ARG A 155 -9.06 1.08 11.35
N VAL A 156 -10.03 0.82 10.49
CA VAL A 156 -10.08 1.39 9.14
C VAL A 156 -11.37 2.15 8.89
N MET A 157 -11.28 3.13 8.02
CA MET A 157 -12.42 3.81 7.43
C MET A 157 -13.28 2.83 6.62
N SER A 158 -14.53 3.23 6.32
CA SER A 158 -15.35 2.49 5.35
C SER A 158 -14.74 2.56 3.95
N THR A 159 -15.13 1.64 3.06
CA THR A 159 -14.69 1.69 1.65
C THR A 159 -15.10 3.00 0.97
N VAL A 160 -16.29 3.52 1.28
CA VAL A 160 -16.76 4.81 0.75
C VAL A 160 -15.93 5.97 1.29
N ALA A 161 -15.62 6.00 2.59
CA ALA A 161 -14.78 7.06 3.14
C ALA A 161 -13.34 6.99 2.60
N SER A 162 -12.85 5.78 2.29
CA SER A 162 -11.50 5.57 1.73
C SER A 162 -11.33 6.09 0.30
N VAL A 163 -12.38 6.58 -0.38
CA VAL A 163 -12.25 7.28 -1.68
C VAL A 163 -12.37 8.80 -1.59
N LEU A 164 -12.65 9.35 -0.40
CA LEU A 164 -13.02 10.76 -0.21
C LEU A 164 -11.95 11.61 0.52
N PHE A 165 -10.77 11.04 0.76
CA PHE A 165 -9.67 11.71 1.46
C PHE A 165 -8.89 12.68 0.55
#